data_AF-A0A7K0ZXF1-F1
#
_entry.id   AF-A0A7K0ZXF1-F1
#
_cell.length_a   1.000
_cell.length_b   1.000
_cell.length_c   1.000
_cell.angle_alpha   90.00
_cell.angle_beta   90.00
_cell.angle_gamma   90.00
#
_symmetry.space_group_name_H-M   'P 1'
#
loop_
_entity.id
_entity.type
_entity.pdbx_description
1 polymer ?
#
loop_
_entity_poly.entity_id
_entity_poly.type
_entity_poly.pdbx_seq_one_letter_code
_entity_poly.pdbx_strand_id
1 'polypeptide(L)'
;MRFTRNPPRDSRNILFAASLEFGKNWMRPISDLAAERIGNEPSEVQETLSAEIESTRAGINEWIQQRWDSVNGKWRTPDTAAASSWVVASYPWMDKRNIKRAISQGCYYAHHG
;
A
#
# COMPACT_ATOMS: atom_id res chain seq x y z
N MET A 1 -23.24 -28.91 -7.18
CA MET A 1 -22.28 -28.48 -6.14
C MET A 1 -21.84 -27.05 -6.45
N ARG A 2 -22.30 -26.06 -5.68
CA ARG A 2 -21.80 -24.68 -5.78
C ARG A 2 -20.63 -24.57 -4.82
N PHE A 3 -19.42 -24.42 -5.36
CA PHE A 3 -18.26 -24.05 -4.54
C PHE A 3 -18.54 -22.67 -3.96
N THR A 4 -18.77 -22.62 -2.65
CA THR A 4 -18.64 -21.40 -1.85
C THR A 4 -17.17 -21.02 -1.86
N ARG A 5 -16.73 -20.34 -2.93
CA ARG A 5 -15.49 -19.59 -2.87
C ARG A 5 -15.76 -18.42 -1.94
N ASN A 6 -15.15 -18.43 -0.75
CA ASN A 6 -14.82 -17.20 -0.05
C ASN A 6 -14.44 -16.14 -1.08
N PRO A 7 -14.90 -14.87 -0.95
CA PRO A 7 -14.50 -13.84 -1.89
C PRO A 7 -12.96 -13.89 -2.01
N PRO A 8 -12.40 -13.97 -3.23
CA PRO A 8 -10.95 -14.02 -3.40
C PRO A 8 -10.38 -12.84 -2.64
N ARG A 9 -9.54 -13.15 -1.65
CA ARG A 9 -8.84 -12.14 -0.88
C ARG A 9 -7.97 -11.41 -1.89
N ASP A 10 -8.32 -10.17 -2.20
CA ASP A 10 -7.75 -9.41 -3.31
C ASP A 10 -6.21 -9.47 -3.27
N SER A 11 -5.63 -10.09 -4.30
CA SER A 11 -4.18 -10.29 -4.46
C SER A 11 -3.41 -8.97 -4.36
N ARG A 12 -4.03 -7.83 -4.74
CA ARG A 12 -3.47 -6.49 -4.51
C ARG A 12 -3.35 -6.17 -3.02
N ASN A 13 -4.42 -6.36 -2.24
CA ASN A 13 -4.40 -6.08 -0.81
C ASN A 13 -3.44 -7.01 -0.04
N ILE A 14 -3.31 -8.26 -0.48
CA ILE A 14 -2.34 -9.20 0.08
C ILE A 14 -0.90 -8.70 -0.16
N LEU A 15 -0.57 -8.40 -1.42
CA LEU A 15 0.77 -7.98 -1.81
C LEU A 15 1.12 -6.62 -1.21
N PHE A 16 0.18 -5.68 -1.21
CA PHE A 16 0.35 -4.37 -0.60
C PHE A 16 0.51 -4.47 0.93
N ALA A 17 -0.24 -5.33 1.61
CA ALA A 17 -0.07 -5.54 3.05
C ALA A 17 1.34 -6.06 3.38
N ALA A 18 1.88 -6.96 2.55
CA ALA A 18 3.21 -7.53 2.70
C ALA A 18 4.33 -6.50 2.44
N SER A 19 4.15 -5.62 1.45
CA SER A 19 5.12 -4.57 1.13
C SER A 19 5.23 -3.49 2.21
N LEU A 20 4.20 -3.32 3.04
CA LEU A 20 4.19 -2.42 4.21
C LEU A 20 4.72 -3.06 5.51
N GLU A 21 5.17 -4.32 5.51
CA GLU A 21 5.71 -4.96 6.72
C GLU A 21 7.17 -4.54 6.99
N PHE A 22 7.39 -3.75 8.05
CA PHE A 22 8.72 -3.50 8.60
C PHE A 22 9.36 -4.81 9.12
N GLY A 23 10.70 -4.88 9.06
CA GLY A 23 11.45 -6.06 9.50
C GLY A 23 11.64 -7.06 8.35
N LYS A 24 10.95 -8.21 8.39
CA LYS A 24 11.19 -9.34 7.47
C LYS A 24 11.07 -8.95 5.98
N ASN A 25 10.25 -7.96 5.65
CA ASN A 25 10.05 -7.50 4.26
C ASN A 25 10.68 -6.13 3.96
N TRP A 26 11.47 -5.60 4.89
CA TRP A 26 12.18 -4.34 4.70
C TRP A 26 13.17 -4.44 3.53
N MET A 27 13.08 -3.50 2.57
CA MET A 27 13.89 -3.45 1.35
C MET A 27 13.81 -4.68 0.43
N ARG A 28 12.86 -5.60 0.65
CA ARG A 28 12.67 -6.72 -0.26
C ARG A 28 12.02 -6.26 -1.57
N PRO A 29 12.49 -6.77 -2.73
CA PRO A 29 11.81 -6.56 -4.01
C PRO A 29 10.35 -7.01 -3.93
N ILE A 30 9.44 -6.24 -4.53
CA ILE A 30 8.01 -6.59 -4.52
C ILE A 30 7.76 -7.87 -5.34
N SER A 31 8.56 -8.13 -6.37
CA SER A 31 8.55 -9.39 -7.12
C SER A 31 8.75 -10.61 -6.22
N ASP A 32 9.67 -10.54 -5.26
CA ASP A 32 9.94 -11.64 -4.33
C ASP A 32 8.74 -11.85 -3.38
N LEU A 33 8.13 -10.75 -2.95
CA LEU A 33 6.91 -10.80 -2.14
C LEU A 33 5.72 -11.35 -2.94
N ALA A 34 5.65 -11.09 -4.25
CA ALA A 34 4.60 -11.61 -5.11
C ALA A 34 4.71 -13.13 -5.25
N ALA A 35 5.91 -13.64 -5.55
CA ALA A 35 6.16 -15.08 -5.62
C ALA A 35 5.78 -15.81 -4.32
N GLU A 36 6.03 -15.20 -3.15
CA GLU A 36 5.69 -15.78 -1.85
C GLU A 36 4.20 -15.69 -1.48
N ARG A 37 3.56 -14.55 -1.75
CA ARG A 37 2.24 -14.23 -1.20
C ARG A 37 1.09 -14.50 -2.15
N ILE A 38 1.36 -14.46 -3.45
CA ILE A 38 0.38 -14.66 -4.53
C ILE A 38 0.95 -15.60 -5.61
N GLY A 39 1.84 -16.53 -5.23
CA GLY A 39 2.49 -17.46 -6.17
C GLY A 39 1.55 -18.44 -6.89
N ASN A 40 0.28 -18.50 -6.49
CA ASN A 40 -0.78 -19.23 -7.19
C ASN A 40 -1.35 -18.47 -8.39
N GLU A 41 -1.03 -17.18 -8.54
CA GLU A 41 -1.41 -16.36 -9.69
C GLU A 41 -0.45 -16.62 -10.87
N PRO A 42 -0.89 -16.41 -12.13
CA PRO A 42 0.00 -16.44 -13.28
C PRO A 42 1.18 -15.45 -13.13
N SER A 43 2.35 -15.77 -13.69
CA SER A 43 3.55 -14.92 -13.58
C SER A 43 3.30 -13.50 -14.10
N GLU A 44 2.59 -13.35 -15.22
CA GLU A 44 2.19 -12.04 -15.79
C GLU A 44 1.35 -11.22 -14.81
N VAL A 45 0.46 -11.88 -14.05
CA VAL A 45 -0.34 -11.22 -13.01
C VAL A 45 0.55 -10.80 -11.85
N GLN A 46 1.49 -11.64 -11.43
CA GLN A 46 2.44 -11.30 -10.36
C GLN A 46 3.32 -10.11 -10.72
N GLU A 47 3.82 -10.06 -11.96
CA GLU A 47 4.63 -8.94 -12.48
C GLU A 47 3.80 -7.64 -12.53
N THR A 48 2.60 -7.72 -13.12
CA THR A 48 1.69 -6.57 -13.20
C THR A 48 1.34 -6.02 -11.82
N LEU A 49 0.98 -6.91 -10.89
CA LEU A 49 0.65 -6.51 -9.52
C LEU A 49 1.86 -5.95 -8.79
N SER A 50 3.06 -6.50 -9.00
CA SER A 50 4.28 -5.99 -8.38
C SER A 50 4.55 -4.54 -8.79
N ALA A 51 4.44 -4.24 -10.09
CA ALA A 51 4.59 -2.89 -10.61
C ALA A 51 3.48 -1.95 -10.11
N GLU A 52 2.21 -2.42 -10.07
CA GLU A 52 1.09 -1.65 -9.51
C GLU A 52 1.33 -1.29 -8.05
N ILE A 53 1.76 -2.25 -7.22
CA ILE A 53 2.02 -2.03 -5.79
C ILE A 53 3.23 -1.11 -5.58
N GLU A 54 4.28 -1.21 -6.40
CA GLU A 54 5.44 -0.31 -6.32
C GLU A 54 5.04 1.14 -6.61
N SER A 55 4.33 1.35 -7.72
CA SER A 55 3.81 2.67 -8.10
C SER A 55 2.84 3.23 -7.05
N THR A 56 1.94 2.40 -6.52
CA THR A 56 0.99 2.79 -5.47
C THR A 56 1.71 3.27 -4.21
N ARG A 57 2.75 2.55 -3.76
CA ARG A 57 3.55 2.96 -2.58
C ARG A 57 4.27 4.28 -2.83
N ALA A 58 4.89 4.42 -3.98
CA ALA A 58 5.60 5.64 -4.36
C ALA A 58 4.63 6.84 -4.37
N GLY A 59 3.47 6.70 -5.02
CA GLY A 59 2.46 7.76 -5.09
C GLY A 59 1.89 8.15 -3.72
N ILE A 60 1.64 7.19 -2.82
CA ILE A 60 1.18 7.50 -1.47
C ILE A 60 2.25 8.26 -0.67
N ASN A 61 3.50 7.80 -0.74
CA ASN A 61 4.62 8.44 -0.04
C ASN A 61 4.86 9.86 -0.56
N GLU A 62 4.84 10.05 -1.89
CA GLU A 62 5.00 11.36 -2.51
C GLU A 62 3.89 12.33 -2.09
N TRP A 63 2.63 11.89 -2.14
CA TRP A 63 1.51 12.72 -1.72
C TRP A 63 1.63 13.14 -0.26
N ILE A 64 1.99 12.20 0.63
CA ILE A 64 2.18 12.47 2.05
C ILE A 64 3.34 13.44 2.25
N GLN A 65 4.46 13.27 1.56
CA GLN A 65 5.60 14.18 1.65
C GLN A 65 5.22 15.59 1.22
N GLN A 66 4.59 15.76 0.06
CA GLN A 66 4.13 17.06 -0.42
C GLN A 66 3.17 17.72 0.58
N ARG A 67 2.24 16.94 1.14
CA ARG A 67 1.32 17.44 2.16
C ARG A 67 2.06 17.84 3.43
N TRP A 68 2.99 17.02 3.90
CA TRP A 68 3.83 17.26 5.07
C TRP A 68 4.61 18.56 4.94
N ASP A 69 5.25 18.77 3.80
CA ASP A 69 6.00 20.00 3.48
C ASP A 69 5.07 21.22 3.44
N SER A 70 3.89 21.08 2.82
CA SER A 70 2.90 22.17 2.74
C SER A 70 2.38 22.64 4.11
N VAL A 71 2.39 21.78 5.12
CA VAL A 71 2.01 22.10 6.50
C VAL A 71 3.22 22.35 7.40
N ASN A 72 4.43 22.48 6.82
CA ASN A 72 5.69 22.67 7.53
C ASN A 72 5.93 21.63 8.63
N GLY A 73 5.64 20.36 8.33
CA GLY A 73 5.76 19.24 9.27
C GLY A 73 4.76 19.22 10.43
N LYS A 74 3.81 20.17 10.47
CA LYS A 74 2.76 20.23 11.51
C LYS A 74 1.56 19.36 11.15
N TRP A 75 1.79 18.09 10.85
CA TRP A 75 0.76 17.12 10.49
C TRP A 75 -0.26 16.92 11.62
N ARG A 76 -1.55 17.04 11.29
CA ARG A 76 -2.66 16.92 12.25
C ARG A 76 -3.76 16.00 11.74
N THR A 77 -4.77 15.75 12.58
CA THR A 77 -5.95 14.93 12.23
C THR A 77 -6.60 15.28 10.89
N PRO A 78 -6.78 16.56 10.51
CA PRO A 78 -7.30 16.91 9.18
C PRO A 78 -6.44 16.40 8.02
N ASP A 79 -5.11 16.37 8.17
CA ASP A 79 -4.20 15.87 7.15
C ASP A 79 -4.30 14.36 7.00
N THR A 80 -4.44 13.62 8.10
CA THR A 80 -4.73 12.18 8.08
C THR A 80 -6.06 11.87 7.39
N ALA A 81 -7.09 12.70 7.62
CA ALA A 81 -8.39 12.55 6.97
C ALA A 81 -8.31 12.85 5.46
N ALA A 82 -7.56 13.89 5.07
CA ALA A 82 -7.30 14.22 3.68
C ALA A 82 -6.51 13.10 2.98
N ALA A 83 -5.46 12.58 3.60
CA ALA A 83 -4.70 11.44 3.10
C ALA A 83 -5.59 10.22 2.89
N SER A 84 -6.41 9.87 3.89
CA SER A 84 -7.33 8.74 3.80
C SER A 84 -8.33 8.92 2.64
N SER A 85 -8.89 10.12 2.48
CA SER A 85 -9.84 10.43 1.41
C SER A 85 -9.19 10.34 0.04
N TRP A 86 -7.97 10.86 -0.10
CA TRP A 86 -7.21 10.80 -1.34
C TRP A 86 -6.82 9.36 -1.71
N VAL A 87 -6.37 8.54 -0.75
CA VAL A 87 -6.05 7.12 -1.00
C VAL A 87 -7.28 6.34 -1.42
N VAL A 88 -8.44 6.55 -0.76
CA VAL A 88 -9.70 5.88 -1.15
C VAL A 88 -10.13 6.27 -2.56
N ALA A 89 -9.97 7.54 -2.94
CA ALA A 89 -10.31 8.02 -4.27
C ALA A 89 -9.35 7.48 -5.35
N SER A 90 -8.05 7.44 -5.05
CA SER A 90 -6.99 7.06 -6.00
C SER A 90 -6.85 5.54 -6.15
N TYR A 91 -7.11 4.79 -5.07
CA TYR A 91 -6.96 3.33 -5.01
C TYR A 91 -8.20 2.68 -4.39
N PRO A 92 -9.34 2.63 -5.11
CA PRO A 92 -10.62 2.14 -4.55
C PRO A 92 -10.61 0.66 -4.14
N TRP A 93 -9.63 -0.11 -4.62
CA TRP A 93 -9.43 -1.50 -4.23
C TRP A 93 -8.83 -1.65 -2.83
N MET A 94 -8.16 -0.62 -2.30
CA MET A 94 -7.37 -0.72 -1.08
C MET A 94 -8.25 -0.81 0.18
N ASP A 95 -7.97 -1.81 1.03
CA ASP A 95 -8.71 -1.98 2.28
C ASP A 95 -8.32 -0.93 3.33
N LYS A 96 -9.24 -0.69 4.28
CA LYS A 96 -9.06 0.31 5.35
C LYS A 96 -7.80 0.08 6.20
N ARG A 97 -7.38 -1.18 6.37
CA ARG A 97 -6.21 -1.52 7.19
C ARG A 97 -4.93 -1.13 6.45
N ASN A 98 -4.86 -1.42 5.16
CA ASN A 98 -3.76 -1.04 4.28
C ASN A 98 -3.67 0.48 4.13
N ILE A 99 -4.79 1.18 3.97
CA ILE A 99 -4.84 2.65 3.95
C ILE A 99 -4.19 3.22 5.23
N LYS A 100 -4.66 2.76 6.41
CA LYS A 100 -4.14 3.24 7.70
C LYS A 100 -2.63 2.96 7.86
N ARG A 101 -2.17 1.78 7.44
CA ARG A 101 -0.76 1.40 7.52
C ARG A 101 0.10 2.23 6.57
N ALA A 102 -0.35 2.42 5.32
CA ALA A 102 0.36 3.20 4.32
C ALA A 102 0.53 4.66 4.77
N ILE A 103 -0.53 5.28 5.30
CA ILE A 103 -0.46 6.65 5.82
C ILE A 103 0.50 6.73 7.01
N SER A 104 0.38 5.81 7.97
CA SER A 104 1.28 5.78 9.13
C SER A 104 2.75 5.63 8.72
N GLN A 105 3.04 4.79 7.73
CA GLN A 105 4.40 4.58 7.22
C GLN A 105 4.90 5.80 6.44
N GLY A 106 4.07 6.40 5.59
CA GLY A 106 4.41 7.63 4.87
C GLY A 106 4.71 8.79 5.81
N CYS A 107 3.89 9.01 6.85
CA CYS A 107 4.17 10.02 7.87
C CYS A 107 5.48 9.72 8.64
N TYR A 108 5.77 8.44 8.92
CA TYR A 108 7.02 8.06 9.56
C TYR A 108 8.22 8.44 8.70
N TYR A 109 8.17 8.17 7.39
CA TYR A 109 9.24 8.57 6.46
C TYR A 109 9.34 10.08 6.31
N ALA A 110 8.23 10.80 6.17
CA ALA A 110 8.25 12.25 6.05
C ALA A 110 8.79 12.96 7.30
N HIS A 111 8.71 12.32 8.47
CA HIS A 111 9.27 12.84 9.71
C HIS A 111 10.77 12.56 9.87
N HIS A 112 11.27 11.43 9.34
CA HIS A 112 12.65 10.96 9.57
C HIS A 112 13.58 11.10 8.36
N GLY A 113 13.03 11.32 7.16
CA GLY A 113 13.78 11.65 5.94
C GLY A 113 14.10 13.13 5.89
#